data_AF-A0A1V6TVN5-F1
#
_entry.id   AF-A0A1V6TVN5-F1
#
_cell.length_a   1.000
_cell.length_b   1.000
_cell.length_c   1.000
_cell.angle_alpha   90.00
_cell.angle_beta   90.00
_cell.angle_gamma   90.00
#
_symmetry.space_group_name_H-M   'P 1'
#
loop_
_entity.id
_entity.type
_entity.pdbx_description
1 polymer ?
#
loop_
_entity_poly.entity_id
_entity_poly.type
_entity_poly.pdbx_seq_one_letter_code
_entity_poly.pdbx_strand_id
1 'polypeptide(L)'
;MESTHQSDLILPQDAPTAQGPVYGTARDVEGPPAFWANRAMACMWPRTENSTKNPASLIYRLRKMKLKRASIAVGYLLANAEALLAHAVGKKTKSSHACQKCAKEDGKFISCVLVPGQKHCTNCHWLGQKSRCRFLKSPRTVETTPRKKLKALRWVIKTMEKERKSLKASIKSLEREEDELIHKMKKAE
;
A
#
# COMPACT_ATOMS: atom_id res chain seq x y z
N MET A 1 -47.12 -26.90 66.96
CA MET A 1 -46.25 -27.73 66.10
C MET A 1 -46.57 -27.33 64.67
N GLU A 2 -45.99 -26.23 64.19
CA GLU A 2 -46.18 -25.76 62.82
C GLU A 2 -44.83 -25.90 62.11
N SER A 3 -44.79 -26.77 61.11
CA SER A 3 -43.61 -27.09 60.31
C SER A 3 -43.56 -26.14 59.11
N THR A 4 -42.64 -25.19 59.14
CA THR A 4 -42.36 -24.25 58.05
C THR A 4 -41.60 -24.97 56.95
N HIS A 5 -42.23 -25.20 55.79
CA HIS A 5 -41.55 -25.69 54.60
C HIS A 5 -40.72 -24.56 53.97
N GLN A 6 -39.41 -24.67 54.12
CA GLN A 6 -38.42 -23.79 53.52
C GLN A 6 -38.08 -24.35 52.13
N SER A 7 -38.60 -23.71 51.09
CA SER A 7 -38.33 -24.06 49.70
C SER A 7 -36.99 -23.46 49.28
N ASP A 8 -35.95 -24.29 49.21
CA ASP A 8 -34.64 -23.91 48.68
C ASP A 8 -34.73 -23.62 47.19
N LEU A 9 -34.58 -22.34 46.83
CA LEU A 9 -34.36 -21.87 45.47
C LEU A 9 -32.95 -22.28 45.04
N ILE A 10 -32.84 -23.41 44.34
CA ILE A 10 -31.63 -23.81 43.62
C ILE A 10 -31.47 -22.86 42.43
N LEU A 11 -30.63 -21.84 42.59
CA LEU A 11 -30.13 -21.03 41.48
C LEU A 11 -29.15 -21.88 40.66
N PRO A 12 -29.30 -21.97 39.33
CA PRO A 12 -28.33 -22.65 38.49
C PRO A 12 -26.99 -21.89 38.52
N GLN A 13 -26.05 -22.40 39.32
CA GLN A 13 -24.63 -22.12 39.19
C GLN A 13 -24.13 -22.88 37.96
N ASP A 14 -24.00 -22.17 36.84
CA ASP A 14 -22.99 -22.37 35.78
C ASP A 14 -23.46 -21.69 34.48
N ALA A 15 -23.67 -20.38 34.55
CA ALA A 15 -23.61 -19.58 33.34
C ALA A 15 -22.13 -19.47 32.95
N PRO A 16 -21.70 -19.95 31.76
CA PRO A 16 -20.32 -19.82 31.34
C PRO A 16 -19.96 -18.34 31.35
N THR A 17 -19.03 -17.98 32.24
CA THR A 17 -18.47 -16.64 32.37
C THR A 17 -18.22 -16.12 30.97
N ALA A 18 -18.94 -15.06 30.57
CA ALA A 18 -18.83 -14.47 29.25
C ALA A 18 -17.39 -13.98 29.09
N GLN A 19 -16.53 -14.84 28.54
CA GLN A 19 -15.16 -14.49 28.20
C GLN A 19 -15.27 -13.34 27.23
N GLY A 20 -14.80 -12.16 27.67
CA GLY A 20 -14.71 -10.99 26.82
C GLY A 20 -13.99 -11.34 25.51
N PRO A 21 -14.20 -10.55 24.45
CA PRO A 21 -13.65 -10.86 23.13
C PRO A 21 -12.13 -11.09 23.21
N VAL A 22 -11.70 -12.33 22.94
CA VAL A 22 -10.27 -12.69 22.89
C VAL A 22 -9.67 -12.08 21.63
N TYR A 23 -8.75 -11.14 21.80
CA TYR A 23 -8.01 -10.53 20.70
C TYR A 23 -6.89 -11.47 20.27
N GLY A 24 -6.99 -12.04 19.07
CA GLY A 24 -5.95 -12.90 18.52
C GLY A 24 -4.63 -12.14 18.32
N THR A 25 -3.55 -12.61 18.94
CA THR A 25 -2.20 -12.11 18.69
C THR A 25 -1.75 -12.53 17.29
N ALA A 26 -1.20 -11.58 16.53
CA ALA A 26 -0.98 -11.67 15.09
C ALA A 26 0.13 -12.65 14.63
N ARG A 27 0.54 -13.60 15.47
CA ARG A 27 1.57 -14.58 15.16
C ARG A 27 1.04 -15.94 15.55
N ASP A 28 0.80 -16.75 14.51
CA ASP A 28 0.66 -18.20 14.54
C ASP A 28 -0.60 -18.77 15.20
N VAL A 29 -1.70 -18.96 14.43
CA VAL A 29 -2.61 -20.10 14.65
C VAL A 29 -3.37 -20.45 13.35
N GLU A 30 -3.17 -21.66 12.84
CA GLU A 30 -4.15 -22.38 12.01
C GLU A 30 -5.35 -22.79 12.88
N GLY A 31 -6.08 -21.80 13.39
CA GLY A 31 -7.22 -21.99 14.30
C GLY A 31 -8.55 -21.76 13.59
N PRO A 32 -9.66 -22.32 14.10
CA PRO A 32 -10.99 -21.99 13.62
C PRO A 32 -11.21 -20.47 13.69
N PRO A 33 -11.98 -19.87 12.76
CA PRO A 33 -12.15 -18.43 12.70
C PRO A 33 -12.67 -17.92 14.05
N ALA A 34 -12.04 -16.89 14.60
CA ALA A 34 -12.49 -16.28 15.85
C ALA A 34 -13.99 -15.87 15.76
N PHE A 35 -14.68 -15.77 16.90
CA PHE A 35 -16.11 -15.46 16.99
C PHE A 35 -16.61 -14.42 15.97
N TRP A 36 -15.85 -13.34 15.78
CA TRP A 36 -16.18 -12.26 14.84
C TRP A 36 -16.01 -12.63 13.37
N ALA A 37 -15.07 -13.50 13.01
CA ALA A 37 -14.92 -14.02 11.66
C ALA A 37 -16.06 -14.97 11.30
N ASN A 38 -16.50 -15.82 12.23
CA ASN A 38 -17.71 -16.64 12.05
C ASN A 38 -18.95 -15.76 11.87
N ARG A 39 -19.09 -14.69 12.67
CA ARG A 39 -20.22 -13.77 12.57
C ARG A 39 -20.21 -12.93 11.28
N ALA A 40 -19.03 -12.50 10.81
CA ALA A 40 -18.88 -11.79 9.54
C ALA A 40 -19.18 -12.69 8.32
N MET A 41 -18.85 -13.99 8.41
CA MET A 41 -19.19 -14.99 7.39
C MET A 41 -20.68 -15.36 7.43
N ALA A 42 -21.30 -15.38 8.61
CA ALA A 42 -22.71 -15.67 8.80
C ALA A 42 -23.64 -14.49 8.45
N CYS A 43 -23.13 -13.25 8.45
CA CYS A 43 -23.88 -12.11 7.96
C CYS A 43 -24.11 -12.24 6.45
N MET A 44 -25.36 -12.40 6.04
CA MET A 44 -25.77 -12.19 4.65
C MET A 44 -25.66 -10.70 4.34
N TRP A 45 -24.48 -10.26 3.93
CA TRP A 45 -24.28 -8.89 3.47
C TRP A 45 -25.19 -8.67 2.26
N PRO A 46 -26.21 -7.78 2.34
CA PRO A 46 -27.07 -7.52 1.21
C PRO A 46 -26.17 -7.05 0.06
N ARG A 47 -26.20 -7.81 -1.04
CA ARG A 47 -25.49 -7.41 -2.25
C ARG A 47 -26.16 -6.13 -2.70
N THR A 48 -25.43 -5.01 -2.69
CA THR A 48 -25.94 -3.80 -3.33
C THR A 48 -26.15 -4.13 -4.80
N GLU A 49 -27.40 -4.22 -5.26
CA GLU A 49 -27.76 -4.56 -6.64
C GLU A 49 -27.10 -3.63 -7.66
N ASN A 50 -26.70 -2.44 -7.21
CA ASN A 50 -26.08 -1.39 -8.02
C ASN A 50 -24.56 -1.23 -7.77
N SER A 51 -23.83 -2.28 -7.38
CA SER A 51 -22.36 -2.18 -7.35
C SER A 51 -21.87 -1.99 -8.79
N THR A 52 -21.50 -0.76 -9.14
CA THR A 52 -21.02 -0.41 -10.47
C THR A 52 -19.93 -1.39 -10.90
N LYS A 53 -20.11 -2.08 -12.03
CA LYS A 53 -19.13 -3.00 -12.65
C LYS A 53 -17.86 -2.30 -13.13
N ASN A 54 -17.59 -1.08 -12.66
CA ASN A 54 -16.45 -0.29 -13.08
C ASN A 54 -15.17 -0.91 -12.49
N PRO A 55 -14.27 -1.46 -13.32
CA PRO A 55 -13.01 -2.06 -12.87
C PRO A 55 -12.05 -1.04 -12.24
N ALA A 56 -12.25 0.26 -12.51
CA ALA A 56 -11.51 1.34 -11.88
C ALA A 56 -11.97 1.61 -10.43
N SER A 57 -13.18 1.18 -10.05
CA SER A 57 -13.71 1.38 -8.71
C SER A 57 -12.83 0.70 -7.66
N LEU A 58 -12.71 1.34 -6.50
CA LEU A 58 -11.91 0.80 -5.40
C LEU A 58 -12.51 -0.52 -4.91
N ILE A 59 -13.85 -0.62 -4.83
CA ILE A 59 -14.58 -1.85 -4.47
C ILE A 59 -14.18 -3.03 -5.35
N TYR A 60 -14.12 -2.85 -6.67
CA TYR A 60 -13.75 -3.92 -7.58
C TYR A 60 -12.33 -4.45 -7.31
N ARG A 61 -11.37 -3.54 -7.03
CA ARG A 61 -10.00 -3.91 -6.67
C ARG A 61 -9.90 -4.59 -5.31
N LEU A 62 -10.62 -4.05 -4.33
CA LEU A 62 -10.62 -4.58 -2.97
C LEU A 62 -11.27 -5.97 -2.88
N ARG A 63 -12.28 -6.27 -3.71
CA ARG A 63 -12.92 -7.60 -3.80
C ARG A 63 -11.93 -8.72 -4.17
N LYS A 64 -10.83 -8.41 -4.86
CA LYS A 64 -9.80 -9.39 -5.25
C LYS A 64 -8.73 -9.62 -4.17
N MET A 65 -8.74 -8.89 -3.05
CA MET A 65 -7.70 -8.96 -2.03
C MET A 65 -8.14 -9.82 -0.83
N LYS A 66 -7.22 -10.62 -0.27
CA LYS A 66 -7.47 -11.41 0.95
C LYS A 66 -7.65 -10.46 2.15
N LEU A 67 -8.80 -10.53 2.81
CA LEU A 67 -9.14 -9.77 4.01
C LEU A 67 -8.22 -10.14 5.18
N LYS A 68 -7.66 -9.15 5.89
CA LYS A 68 -6.78 -9.42 7.05
C LYS A 68 -7.25 -8.86 8.40
N ARG A 69 -8.16 -7.86 8.50
CA ARG A 69 -8.56 -7.27 9.80
C ARG A 69 -9.97 -6.65 9.90
N ALA A 70 -10.70 -7.10 10.93
CA ALA A 70 -11.66 -6.45 11.86
C ALA A 70 -12.99 -5.80 11.41
N SER A 71 -13.97 -5.96 12.34
CA SER A 71 -15.36 -5.52 12.36
C SER A 71 -15.52 -4.11 12.97
N ILE A 72 -16.17 -3.22 12.24
CA ILE A 72 -16.69 -1.93 12.72
C ILE A 72 -18.11 -1.80 12.18
N ALA A 73 -19.05 -1.24 12.94
CA ALA A 73 -20.36 -0.86 12.42
C ALA A 73 -20.17 0.07 11.21
N VAL A 74 -20.38 -0.47 10.02
CA VAL A 74 -20.25 0.25 8.76
C VAL A 74 -21.46 1.16 8.67
N GLY A 75 -21.29 2.46 8.89
CA GLY A 75 -22.37 3.40 8.63
C GLY A 75 -22.85 3.28 7.18
N TYR A 76 -24.10 3.63 6.89
CA TYR A 76 -24.79 3.43 5.61
C TYR A 76 -24.10 4.02 4.35
N LEU A 77 -23.06 4.82 4.51
CA LEU A 77 -22.32 5.44 3.41
C LEU A 77 -21.34 4.45 2.77
N LEU A 78 -21.37 4.36 1.44
CA LEU A 78 -20.45 3.55 0.64
C LEU A 78 -18.97 3.80 0.98
N ALA A 79 -18.60 5.05 1.27
CA ALA A 79 -17.25 5.43 1.66
C ALA A 79 -16.78 4.73 2.95
N ASN A 80 -17.68 4.46 3.89
CA ASN A 80 -17.36 3.76 5.13
C ASN A 80 -17.04 2.28 4.85
N ALA A 81 -17.84 1.63 3.99
CA ALA A 81 -17.59 0.26 3.57
C ALA A 81 -16.25 0.14 2.83
N GLU A 82 -15.98 1.05 1.90
CA GLU A 82 -14.70 1.13 1.19
C GLU A 82 -13.53 1.34 2.13
N ALA A 83 -13.66 2.26 3.10
CA ALA A 83 -12.62 2.53 4.08
C ALA A 83 -12.35 1.33 4.99
N LEU A 84 -13.39 0.62 5.44
CA LEU A 84 -13.23 -0.59 6.24
C LEU A 84 -12.48 -1.68 5.45
N LEU A 85 -12.92 -1.93 4.23
CA LEU A 85 -12.30 -2.93 3.37
C LEU A 85 -10.86 -2.55 2.99
N ALA A 86 -10.61 -1.27 2.69
CA ALA A 86 -9.28 -0.72 2.47
C ALA A 86 -8.39 -0.85 3.72
N HIS A 87 -8.95 -0.74 4.93
CA HIS A 87 -8.21 -0.91 6.18
C HIS A 87 -7.80 -2.37 6.39
N ALA A 88 -8.67 -3.30 6.03
CA ALA A 88 -8.42 -4.73 6.13
C ALA A 88 -7.30 -5.22 5.19
N VAL A 89 -7.09 -4.57 4.03
CA VAL A 89 -6.14 -5.04 3.00
C VAL A 89 -4.92 -4.12 2.80
N GLY A 90 -5.00 -2.87 3.26
CA GLY A 90 -3.94 -1.89 3.09
C GLY A 90 -2.73 -2.16 3.99
N LYS A 91 -1.64 -1.41 3.76
CA LYS A 91 -0.44 -1.47 4.59
C LYS A 91 -0.51 -0.44 5.71
N LYS A 92 -0.30 -0.89 6.95
CA LYS A 92 -0.14 0.00 8.11
C LYS A 92 1.12 0.86 7.90
N THR A 93 0.94 2.16 7.95
CA THR A 93 2.04 3.13 7.91
C THR A 93 2.74 3.18 9.28
N LYS A 94 4.07 3.34 9.31
CA LYS A 94 4.81 3.60 10.56
C LYS A 94 4.32 4.90 11.18
N SER A 95 4.37 5.03 12.50
CA SER A 95 3.90 6.24 13.21
C SER A 95 4.59 7.52 12.71
N SER A 96 5.89 7.46 12.39
CA SER A 96 6.66 8.58 11.80
C SER A 96 6.19 9.04 10.42
N HIS A 97 5.45 8.20 9.70
CA HIS A 97 4.95 8.47 8.35
C HIS A 97 3.42 8.56 8.31
N ALA A 98 2.73 8.54 9.46
CA ALA A 98 1.29 8.73 9.52
C ALA A 98 0.91 10.10 8.92
N CYS A 99 -0.29 10.20 8.36
CA CYS A 99 -0.79 11.50 7.93
C CYS A 99 -1.04 12.42 9.14
N GLN A 100 -1.04 13.73 8.93
CA GLN A 100 -1.18 14.72 10.02
C GLN A 100 -2.41 14.50 10.91
N LYS A 101 -3.52 13.99 10.34
CA LYS A 101 -4.74 13.67 11.10
C LYS A 101 -4.56 12.42 11.95
N CYS A 102 -4.11 11.33 11.34
CA CYS A 102 -3.86 10.09 12.04
C CYS A 102 -2.77 10.22 13.12
N ALA A 103 -1.80 11.12 12.93
CA ALA A 103 -0.79 11.43 13.95
C ALA A 103 -1.38 12.12 15.19
N LYS A 104 -2.53 12.79 15.03
CA LYS A 104 -3.33 13.36 16.13
C LYS A 104 -4.43 12.41 16.61
N GLU A 105 -4.41 11.16 16.14
CA GLU A 105 -5.43 10.15 16.43
C GLU A 105 -6.85 10.56 16.00
N ASP A 106 -6.96 11.50 15.04
CA ASP A 106 -8.22 11.98 14.46
C ASP A 106 -8.69 11.04 13.34
N GLY A 107 -9.28 9.89 13.72
CA GLY A 107 -9.79 8.91 12.77
C GLY A 107 -10.59 7.77 13.39
N LYS A 108 -11.39 7.08 12.57
CA LYS A 108 -12.22 5.94 13.02
C LYS A 108 -11.40 4.69 13.34
N PHE A 109 -10.28 4.51 12.64
CA PHE A 109 -9.37 3.39 12.80
C PHE A 109 -8.17 3.79 13.65
N ILE A 110 -7.72 2.85 14.49
CA ILE A 110 -6.56 3.00 15.40
C ILE A 110 -5.25 3.29 14.64
N SER A 111 -5.15 2.87 13.37
CA SER A 111 -3.91 3.03 12.61
C SER A 111 -4.12 3.70 11.24
N CYS A 112 -3.11 4.48 10.86
CA CYS A 112 -3.01 5.03 9.51
C CYS A 112 -2.68 3.89 8.53
N VAL A 113 -3.66 3.47 7.73
CA VAL A 113 -3.47 2.45 6.69
C VAL A 113 -3.58 3.10 5.31
N LEU A 114 -2.65 2.75 4.41
CA LEU A 114 -2.63 3.22 3.03
C LEU A 114 -2.73 2.04 2.07
N VAL A 115 -3.61 2.15 1.07
CA VAL A 115 -3.76 1.18 -0.02
C VAL A 115 -2.82 1.56 -1.16
N PRO A 116 -2.06 0.62 -1.75
CA PRO A 116 -1.20 0.90 -2.90
C PRO A 116 -1.96 1.60 -4.05
N GLY A 117 -1.38 2.66 -4.59
CA GLY A 117 -1.98 3.47 -5.66
C GLY A 117 -3.00 4.52 -5.20
N GLN A 118 -3.34 4.58 -3.91
CA GLN A 118 -4.15 5.66 -3.34
C GLN A 118 -3.27 6.78 -2.75
N LYS A 119 -3.78 8.02 -2.79
CA LYS A 119 -3.07 9.20 -2.27
C LYS A 119 -3.49 9.58 -0.84
N HIS A 120 -4.46 8.87 -0.26
CA HIS A 120 -5.04 9.16 1.05
C HIS A 120 -5.20 7.89 1.89
N CYS A 121 -5.13 8.02 3.22
CA CYS A 121 -5.30 6.90 4.14
C CYS A 121 -6.78 6.54 4.37
N THR A 122 -7.03 5.37 4.97
CA THR A 122 -8.40 4.86 5.24
C THR A 122 -9.19 5.75 6.19
N ASN A 123 -8.57 6.35 7.20
CA ASN A 123 -9.21 7.31 8.11
C ASN A 123 -9.69 8.56 7.38
N CYS A 124 -8.85 9.15 6.52
CA CYS A 124 -9.25 10.30 5.72
C CYS A 124 -10.29 9.94 4.65
N HIS A 125 -10.27 8.71 4.13
CA HIS A 125 -11.32 8.21 3.23
C HIS A 125 -12.68 8.13 3.93
N TRP A 126 -12.71 7.54 5.14
CA TRP A 126 -13.91 7.40 5.96
C TRP A 126 -14.58 8.75 6.23
N LEU A 127 -13.79 9.76 6.57
CA LEU A 127 -14.29 11.12 6.84
C LEU A 127 -14.66 11.91 5.56
N GLY A 128 -14.52 11.34 4.36
CA GLY A 128 -14.73 12.07 3.10
C GLY A 128 -13.67 13.14 2.80
N GLN A 129 -12.56 13.15 3.54
CA GLN A 129 -11.52 14.19 3.47
C GLN A 129 -10.29 13.76 2.68
N LYS A 130 -10.51 13.08 1.54
CA LYS A 130 -9.44 12.51 0.70
C LYS A 130 -8.40 13.57 0.28
N SER A 131 -8.87 14.75 -0.15
CA SER A 131 -8.03 15.87 -0.60
C SER A 131 -7.23 16.55 0.53
N ARG A 132 -7.67 16.41 1.79
CA ARG A 132 -6.99 16.98 2.97
C ARG A 132 -6.01 16.00 3.61
N CYS A 133 -5.89 14.78 3.10
CA CYS A 133 -4.94 13.80 3.62
C CYS A 133 -3.50 14.20 3.28
N ARG A 134 -2.79 14.77 4.25
CA ARG A 134 -1.38 15.15 4.10
C ARG A 134 -0.50 14.17 4.85
N PHE A 135 0.22 13.34 4.10
CA PHE A 135 1.32 12.57 4.66
C PHE A 135 2.46 13.51 4.98
N LEU A 136 3.07 13.35 6.16
CA LEU A 136 4.38 13.94 6.40
C LEU A 136 5.27 13.36 5.30
N LYS A 137 5.70 14.23 4.37
CA LYS A 137 6.71 13.84 3.39
C LYS A 137 7.81 13.25 4.25
N SER A 138 8.13 11.96 4.04
CA SER A 138 9.39 11.41 4.51
C SER A 138 10.41 12.52 4.34
N PRO A 139 11.20 12.88 5.37
CA PRO A 139 12.31 13.80 5.17
C PRO A 139 12.97 13.28 3.91
N ARG A 140 12.93 14.08 2.84
CA ARG A 140 13.41 13.63 1.55
C ARG A 140 14.81 13.14 1.91
N THR A 141 15.09 11.86 1.79
CA THR A 141 16.47 11.43 1.66
C THR A 141 16.86 12.12 0.39
N VAL A 142 17.43 13.30 0.55
CA VAL A 142 17.81 14.15 -0.54
C VAL A 142 19.03 13.44 -1.11
N GLU A 143 18.82 12.36 -1.84
CA GLU A 143 19.69 11.97 -2.93
C GLU A 143 19.48 13.01 -4.04
N THR A 144 19.67 14.29 -3.71
CA THR A 144 20.22 15.21 -4.69
C THR A 144 21.59 14.65 -4.95
N THR A 145 21.71 13.88 -6.03
CA THR A 145 22.87 14.10 -6.88
C THR A 145 22.97 15.62 -7.03
N PRO A 146 24.02 16.25 -6.46
CA PRO A 146 24.12 17.69 -6.42
C PRO A 146 23.96 18.18 -7.86
N ARG A 147 23.12 19.19 -8.14
CA ARG A 147 22.98 19.76 -9.48
C ARG A 147 24.34 20.08 -10.13
N LYS A 148 25.38 20.29 -9.31
CA LYS A 148 26.79 20.40 -9.69
C LYS A 148 27.33 19.12 -10.38
N LYS A 149 27.06 17.92 -9.86
CA LYS A 149 27.44 16.64 -10.49
C LYS A 149 26.77 16.42 -11.85
N LEU A 150 25.51 16.85 -12.02
CA LEU A 150 24.81 16.70 -13.30
C LEU A 150 25.42 17.60 -14.40
N LYS A 151 25.84 18.82 -14.07
CA LYS A 151 26.56 19.69 -15.01
C LYS A 151 27.93 19.13 -15.39
N ALA A 152 28.68 18.61 -14.41
CA ALA A 152 29.97 17.97 -14.66
C ALA A 152 29.83 16.75 -15.59
N LEU A 153 28.86 15.85 -15.32
CA LEU A 153 28.61 14.70 -16.18
C LEU A 153 28.21 15.11 -17.61
N ARG A 154 27.37 16.13 -17.77
CA ARG A 154 27.02 16.65 -19.11
C ARG A 154 28.23 17.21 -19.86
N TRP A 155 29.16 17.85 -19.17
CA TRP A 155 30.38 18.35 -19.77
C TRP A 155 31.27 17.18 -20.24
N VAL A 156 31.49 16.19 -19.38
CA VAL A 156 32.25 14.97 -19.73
C VAL A 156 31.67 14.27 -20.95
N ILE A 157 30.34 14.09 -21.02
CA ILE A 157 29.67 13.48 -22.19
C ILE A 157 29.96 14.27 -23.47
N LYS A 158 29.86 15.61 -23.43
CA LYS A 158 30.17 16.45 -24.60
C LYS A 158 31.62 16.35 -25.04
N THR A 159 32.56 16.26 -24.10
CA THR A 159 33.99 16.10 -24.41
C THR A 159 34.24 14.76 -25.09
N MET A 160 33.69 13.67 -24.56
CA MET A 160 33.80 12.33 -25.15
C MET A 160 33.19 12.26 -26.56
N GLU A 161 32.07 12.93 -26.80
CA GLU A 161 31.46 12.99 -28.14
C GLU A 161 32.33 13.74 -29.16
N LYS A 162 33.05 14.78 -28.73
CA LYS A 162 34.00 15.51 -29.58
C LYS A 162 35.20 14.64 -29.94
N GLU A 163 35.80 13.97 -28.95
CA GLU A 163 36.92 13.04 -29.17
C GLU A 163 36.54 11.89 -30.09
N ARG A 164 35.35 11.28 -29.87
CA ARG A 164 34.82 10.23 -30.76
C ARG A 164 34.69 10.70 -32.20
N LYS A 165 34.25 11.94 -32.45
CA LYS A 165 34.16 12.50 -33.82
C LYS A 165 35.53 12.71 -34.44
N SER A 166 36.51 13.19 -33.65
CA SER A 166 37.89 13.35 -34.10
C SER A 166 38.50 12.01 -34.50
N LEU A 167 38.39 10.99 -33.65
CA LEU A 167 38.89 9.64 -33.92
C LEU A 167 38.27 9.03 -35.17
N LYS A 168 36.95 9.21 -35.37
CA LYS A 168 36.28 8.76 -36.60
C LYS A 168 36.84 9.42 -37.87
N ALA A 169 37.22 10.70 -37.80
CA ALA A 169 37.82 11.39 -38.94
C ALA A 169 39.24 10.85 -39.23
N SER A 170 40.03 10.58 -38.20
CA SER A 170 41.36 9.98 -38.34
C SER A 170 41.30 8.58 -38.94
N ILE A 171 40.38 7.72 -38.48
CA ILE A 171 40.16 6.39 -39.06
C ILE A 171 39.87 6.49 -40.56
N LYS A 172 38.96 7.37 -40.96
CA LYS A 172 38.61 7.58 -42.37
C LYS A 172 39.78 8.12 -43.22
N SER A 173 40.73 8.83 -42.62
CA SER A 173 41.96 9.26 -43.31
C SER A 173 42.87 8.07 -43.58
N LEU A 174 43.09 7.24 -42.56
CA LEU A 174 43.92 6.04 -42.66
C LEU A 174 43.37 5.03 -43.68
N GLU A 175 42.05 4.83 -43.71
CA GLU A 175 41.38 3.97 -44.71
C GLU A 175 41.69 4.44 -46.15
N ARG A 176 41.74 5.76 -46.41
CA ARG A 176 42.10 6.29 -47.74
C ARG A 176 43.56 6.10 -48.08
N GLU A 177 44.45 6.28 -47.09
CA GLU A 177 45.89 6.06 -47.26
C GLU A 177 46.18 4.58 -47.56
N GLU A 178 45.48 3.66 -46.88
CA GLU A 178 45.54 2.23 -47.13
C GLU A 178 45.08 1.89 -48.56
N ASP A 179 43.93 2.41 -49.00
CA ASP A 179 43.42 2.23 -50.36
C ASP A 179 44.41 2.75 -51.43
N GLU A 180 45.07 3.88 -51.18
CA GLU A 180 46.08 4.45 -52.07
C GLU A 180 47.33 3.56 -52.18
N LEU A 181 47.79 3.02 -51.05
CA LEU A 181 48.92 2.08 -51.02
C LEU A 181 48.58 0.78 -51.76
N ILE A 182 47.40 0.21 -51.52
CA ILE A 182 46.93 -0.99 -52.23
C ILE A 182 46.89 -0.73 -53.75
N HIS A 183 46.39 0.44 -54.17
CA HIS A 183 46.36 0.81 -55.58
C HIS A 183 47.77 0.94 -56.18
N LYS A 184 48.71 1.55 -55.46
CA LYS A 184 50.12 1.66 -55.88
C LYS A 184 50.79 0.30 -56.02
N MET A 185 50.55 -0.63 -55.09
CA MET A 185 51.09 -1.99 -55.15
C MET A 185 50.60 -2.74 -56.38
N LYS A 186 49.30 -2.70 -56.67
CA LYS A 186 48.72 -3.36 -57.85
C LYS A 186 49.22 -2.84 -59.20
N LYS A 187 49.75 -1.60 -59.24
CA LYS A 187 50.31 -1.01 -60.46
C LYS A 187 51.78 -1.39 -60.69
N ALA A 188 52.46 -1.89 -59.65
CA ALA A 188 53.86 -2.29 -59.72
C ALA A 188 54.05 -3.75 -60.15
N GLU A 189 52.97 -4.55 -60.11
CA GLU A 189 52.89 -5.92 -60.65
C GLU A 189 52.61 -5.92 -62.16
#